data_AF-A0A7X8ZLA0-F1
#
_entry.id   AF-A0A7X8ZLA0-F1
#
_cell.length_a   1.000
_cell.length_b   1.000
_cell.length_c   1.000
_cell.angle_alpha   90.00
_cell.angle_beta   90.00
_cell.angle_gamma   90.00
#
_symmetry.space_group_name_H-M   'P 1'
#
loop_
_entity.id
_entity.type
_entity.pdbx_description
1 polymer ?
#
loop_
_entity_poly.entity_id
_entity_poly.type
_entity_poly.pdbx_seq_one_letter_code
_entity_poly.pdbx_strand_id
1 'polypeptide(L)'
;MLHFYPELVDSSRIDVRPVAKGDSWHHPDMFAKNKIFRYIPFNTYSELGNIGQAYLASREEGAQLAKYITLELAKLMEYQYELLTQERR
;
A
#
# COMPACT_ATOMS: atom_id res chain seq x y z
N MET A 1 2.31 -10.10 3.21
CA MET A 1 3.06 -11.33 2.91
C MET A 1 3.56 -12.03 4.16
N LEU A 2 4.37 -11.40 5.03
CA LEU A 2 4.88 -12.03 6.27
C LEU A 2 3.81 -12.65 7.20
N HIS A 3 2.59 -12.12 7.20
CA HIS A 3 1.45 -12.70 7.91
C HIS A 3 0.82 -13.90 7.21
N PHE A 4 0.52 -13.79 5.92
CA PHE A 4 -0.27 -14.78 5.18
C PHE A 4 0.56 -15.94 4.63
N TYR A 5 1.74 -15.65 4.08
CA TYR A 5 2.61 -16.60 3.38
C TYR A 5 4.08 -16.26 3.72
N PRO A 6 4.50 -16.49 4.97
CA PRO A 6 5.84 -16.15 5.43
C PRO A 6 6.95 -16.87 4.65
N GLU A 7 6.71 -18.08 4.18
CA GLU A 7 7.64 -18.90 3.39
C GLU A 7 8.01 -18.28 2.04
N LEU A 8 7.20 -17.33 1.54
CA LEU A 8 7.47 -16.60 0.30
C LEU A 8 8.31 -15.33 0.52
N VAL A 9 8.67 -15.02 1.76
CA VAL A 9 9.43 -13.82 2.12
C VAL A 9 10.77 -14.22 2.71
N ASP A 10 11.83 -13.97 1.95
CA ASP A 10 13.19 -14.09 2.46
C ASP A 10 13.64 -12.76 3.08
N SER A 11 13.43 -12.62 4.39
CA SER A 11 13.78 -11.41 5.14
C SER A 11 15.28 -11.12 5.14
N SER A 12 16.14 -12.12 4.92
CA SER A 12 17.59 -11.92 4.87
C SER A 12 18.05 -11.15 3.63
N ARG A 13 17.23 -11.13 2.59
CA ARG A 13 17.47 -10.42 1.33
C ARG A 13 16.85 -9.03 1.29
N ILE A 14 16.16 -8.62 2.37
CA ILE A 14 15.59 -7.28 2.48
C ILE A 14 16.71 -6.33 2.86
N ASP A 15 16.93 -5.34 2.02
CA ASP A 15 17.95 -4.34 2.23
C ASP A 15 17.47 -3.23 3.18
N VAL A 16 18.42 -2.65 3.90
CA VAL A 16 18.17 -1.55 4.84
C VAL A 16 18.54 -0.24 4.15
N ARG A 17 17.55 0.63 3.97
CA ARG A 17 17.71 1.91 3.25
C ARG A 17 16.99 3.06 3.96
N PRO A 18 17.44 4.31 3.75
CA PRO A 18 16.68 5.49 4.18
C PRO A 18 15.35 5.61 3.43
N VAL A 19 14.42 6.36 4.02
CA VAL A 19 13.14 6.70 3.37
C VAL A 19 13.40 7.39 2.04
N ALA A 20 12.66 6.98 1.01
CA ALA A 20 12.69 7.63 -0.30
C ALA A 20 12.33 9.12 -0.15
N LYS A 21 13.21 10.01 -0.60
CA LYS A 21 12.91 11.45 -0.64
C LYS A 21 11.90 11.68 -1.76
N GLY A 22 10.73 12.22 -1.40
CA GLY A 22 9.69 12.57 -2.36
C GLY A 22 10.15 13.66 -3.35
N ASP A 23 9.37 13.88 -4.40
CA ASP A 23 9.64 14.93 -5.37
C ASP A 23 9.16 16.29 -4.84
N SER A 24 10.08 17.24 -4.69
CA SER A 24 9.74 18.61 -4.27
C SER A 24 8.84 19.33 -5.28
N TRP A 25 8.71 18.81 -6.50
CA TRP A 25 7.85 19.33 -7.56
C TRP A 25 6.48 18.65 -7.67
N HIS A 26 6.09 17.76 -6.76
CA HIS A 26 4.78 17.09 -6.77
C HIS A 26 3.63 18.02 -6.28
N HIS A 27 2.52 18.10 -7.02
CA HIS A 27 1.24 18.69 -6.60
C HIS A 27 0.08 17.82 -7.12
N PRO A 28 -0.96 17.56 -6.30
CA PRO A 28 -2.00 16.58 -6.64
C PRO A 28 -3.02 17.03 -7.71
N ASP A 29 -2.91 18.25 -8.25
CA ASP A 29 -3.93 18.89 -9.08
C ASP A 29 -3.36 19.24 -10.47
N MET A 30 -3.95 18.68 -11.53
CA MET A 30 -3.43 18.75 -12.91
C MET A 30 -3.69 20.08 -13.63
N PHE A 31 -4.46 21.00 -13.05
CA PHE A 31 -4.86 22.26 -13.70
C PHE A 31 -4.27 23.52 -13.06
N ALA A 32 -3.41 23.39 -12.05
CA ALA A 32 -2.72 24.53 -11.45
C ALA A 32 -1.45 24.90 -12.23
N LYS A 33 -1.10 26.19 -12.31
CA LYS A 33 0.16 26.69 -12.93
C LYS A 33 1.45 26.31 -12.15
N ASN A 34 1.37 25.28 -11.30
CA ASN A 34 2.29 24.97 -10.21
C ASN A 34 2.60 23.47 -10.24
N LYS A 35 3.85 23.08 -9.93
CA LYS A 35 4.33 21.73 -9.53
C LYS A 35 3.60 20.52 -10.17
N ILE A 36 4.20 19.88 -11.17
CA ILE A 36 3.62 18.76 -11.94
C ILE A 36 3.85 17.38 -11.31
N PHE A 37 2.97 16.42 -11.62
CA PHE A 37 3.27 15.01 -11.35
C PHE A 37 4.35 14.50 -12.28
N ARG A 38 5.45 14.01 -11.69
CA ARG A 38 6.53 13.38 -12.42
C ARG A 38 6.62 11.90 -12.04
N TYR A 39 6.62 11.04 -13.05
CA TYR A 39 6.99 9.65 -12.85
C TYR A 39 8.48 9.57 -12.52
N ILE A 40 8.81 8.91 -11.42
CA ILE A 40 10.19 8.62 -11.03
C ILE A 40 10.41 7.11 -11.18
N PRO A 41 11.37 6.67 -12.01
CA PRO A 41 11.70 5.26 -12.16
C PRO A 41 12.06 4.62 -10.81
N PHE A 42 11.54 3.43 -10.54
CA PHE A 42 11.78 2.74 -9.26
C PHE A 42 13.26 2.45 -8.98
N ASN A 43 14.05 2.25 -10.04
CA ASN A 43 15.50 2.08 -9.93
C ASN A 43 16.24 3.31 -9.39
N THR A 44 15.59 4.47 -9.35
CA THR A 44 16.13 5.70 -8.74
C THR A 44 16.22 5.58 -7.21
N TYR A 45 15.36 4.77 -6.60
CA TYR A 45 15.33 4.56 -5.14
C TYR A 45 16.05 3.29 -4.71
N SER A 46 16.21 2.33 -5.64
CA SER A 46 16.63 0.97 -5.35
C SER A 46 17.11 0.23 -6.57
N GLU A 47 18.26 -0.44 -6.54
CA GLU A 47 18.64 -1.38 -7.61
C GLU A 47 17.59 -2.48 -7.82
N LEU A 48 16.87 -2.86 -6.75
CA LEU A 48 15.81 -3.87 -6.76
C LEU A 48 14.42 -3.28 -7.08
N GLY A 49 14.30 -1.97 -7.30
CA GLY A 49 13.04 -1.29 -7.54
C GLY A 49 12.12 -1.14 -6.31
N ASN A 50 12.58 -1.53 -5.12
CA ASN A 50 11.81 -1.41 -3.89
C ASN A 50 11.73 0.05 -3.43
N ILE A 51 10.51 0.52 -3.14
CA ILE A 51 10.29 1.79 -2.42
C ILE A 51 9.82 1.45 -1.00
N GLY A 52 10.44 2.08 0.00
CA GLY A 52 10.05 1.95 1.40
C GLY A 52 11.07 1.18 2.24
N GLN A 53 10.66 0.83 3.46
CA GLN A 53 11.51 0.26 4.50
C GLN A 53 10.97 -1.08 4.97
N ALA A 54 10.94 -2.06 4.07
CA ALA A 54 10.36 -3.39 4.35
C ALA A 54 11.08 -4.14 5.49
N TYR A 55 12.33 -3.78 5.82
CA TYR A 55 13.07 -4.37 6.94
C TYR A 55 12.46 -4.08 8.31
N LEU A 56 11.57 -3.08 8.40
CA LEU A 56 10.82 -2.76 9.62
C LEU A 56 9.55 -3.60 9.76
N ALA A 57 9.15 -4.34 8.73
CA ALA A 57 7.87 -5.05 8.72
C ALA A 57 7.92 -6.29 9.63
N SER A 58 6.84 -6.51 10.36
CA SER A 58 6.62 -7.71 11.18
C SER A 58 5.40 -8.52 10.74
N ARG A 59 5.34 -9.77 11.20
CA ARG A 59 4.17 -10.64 11.01
C ARG A 59 2.95 -10.09 11.76
N GLU A 60 3.18 -9.56 12.95
CA GLU A 60 2.19 -9.06 13.89
C GLU A 60 1.50 -7.81 13.33
N GLU A 61 2.27 -6.85 12.81
CA GLU A 61 1.71 -5.67 12.12
C GLU A 61 0.90 -6.08 10.88
N GLY A 62 1.39 -7.07 10.13
CA GLY A 62 0.66 -7.62 8.98
C GLY A 62 -0.69 -8.23 9.36
N ALA A 63 -0.75 -8.95 10.48
CA ALA A 63 -1.99 -9.52 11.01
C ALA A 63 -2.99 -8.43 11.41
N GLN A 64 -2.50 -7.40 12.10
CA GLN A 64 -3.34 -6.31 12.56
C GLN A 64 -3.91 -5.49 11.39
N LEU A 65 -3.07 -5.19 10.39
CA LEU A 65 -3.49 -4.51 9.17
C LEU A 65 -4.56 -5.32 8.43
N ALA A 66 -4.32 -6.61 8.23
CA ALA A 66 -5.25 -7.52 7.58
C ALA A 66 -6.62 -7.55 8.27
N LYS A 67 -6.63 -7.64 9.60
CA LYS A 67 -7.85 -7.64 10.41
C LYS A 67 -8.68 -6.38 10.15
N TYR A 68 -8.07 -5.20 10.21
CA TYR A 68 -8.79 -3.94 10.00
C TYR A 68 -9.36 -3.82 8.59
N ILE A 69 -8.55 -4.13 7.57
CA ILE A 69 -9.01 -4.08 6.18
C ILE A 69 -10.17 -5.04 5.96
N THR A 70 -10.06 -6.28 6.46
CA THR A 70 -11.09 -7.31 6.28
C THR A 70 -12.41 -6.89 6.94
N LEU A 71 -12.36 -6.30 8.13
CA LEU A 71 -13.55 -5.82 8.83
C LEU A 71 -14.26 -4.69 8.06
N GLU A 72 -13.51 -3.72 7.53
CA GLU A 72 -14.12 -2.63 6.76
C GLU A 72 -14.67 -3.10 5.42
N LEU A 73 -13.99 -4.02 4.74
CA LEU A 73 -14.50 -4.63 3.52
C LEU A 73 -15.78 -5.44 3.77
N ALA A 74 -15.84 -6.21 4.87
CA ALA A 74 -17.04 -6.96 5.23
C ALA A 74 -18.25 -6.04 5.43
N LYS A 75 -18.08 -4.92 6.15
CA LYS A 75 -19.15 -3.92 6.33
C LYS A 75 -19.64 -3.36 4.99
N LEU A 76 -18.73 -3.04 4.07
CA LEU A 76 -19.10 -2.54 2.74
C LEU A 76 -19.87 -3.59 1.94
N MET A 77 -19.47 -4.86 2.04
CA MET A 77 -20.16 -5.97 1.37
C MET A 77 -21.56 -6.21 1.95
N GLU A 78 -21.71 -6.16 3.27
CA GLU A 78 -23.01 -6.25 3.96
C GLU A 78 -23.93 -5.11 3.51
N TYR A 79 -23.44 -3.86 3.56
CA TYR A 79 -24.20 -2.70 3.09
C TYR A 79 -24.66 -2.83 1.63
N GLN A 80 -23.76 -3.23 0.74
CA GLN A 80 -24.09 -3.42 -0.68
C GLN A 80 -25.11 -4.54 -0.88
N TYR A 81 -25.02 -5.63 -0.11
CA TYR A 81 -25.95 -6.74 -0.19
C TYR A 81 -27.36 -6.31 0.25
N GLU A 82 -27.47 -5.56 1.34
CA GLU A 82 -28.74 -5.02 1.83
C GLU A 82 -29.42 -4.13 0.78
N LEU A 83 -28.69 -3.18 0.18
CA LEU A 83 -29.22 -2.34 -0.90
C LEU A 83 -29.79 -3.16 -2.06
N LEU A 84 -29.03 -4.15 -2.56
CA LEU A 84 -29.44 -5.00 -3.68
C LEU A 84 -30.67 -5.85 -3.35
N THR A 85 -30.85 -6.24 -2.09
CA THR A 85 -32.04 -7.00 -1.67
C THR A 85 -33.28 -6.13 -1.47
N GLN A 86 -33.11 -4.86 -1.14
CA GLN A 86 -34.22 -3.90 -1.04
C GLN A 86 -34.77 -3.51 -2.42
N GLU A 87 -33.91 -3.31 -3.42
CA GLU A 87 -34.33 -2.97 -4.80
C GLU A 87 -35.08 -4.11 -5.52
N ARG A 88 -34.99 -5.34 -5.02
CA ARG A 88 -35.64 -6.54 -5.60
C ARG A 88 -37.02 -6.84 -4.99
N ARG A 89 -37.45 -6.09 -3.98
CA ARG A 89 -38.77 -6.23 -3.32
C ARG A 89 -39.72 -5.14 -3.79
#